data_AF-A0A536CM65-F1
#
_entry.id   AF-A0A536CM65-F1
#
_cell.length_a   1.000
_cell.length_b   1.000
_cell.length_c   1.000
_cell.angle_alpha   90.00
_cell.angle_beta   90.00
_cell.angle_gamma   90.00
#
_symmetry.space_group_name_H-M   'P 1'
#
loop_
_entity.id
_entity.type
_entity.pdbx_description
1 polymer ?
#
loop_
_entity_poly.entity_id
_entity_poly.type
_entity_poly.pdbx_seq_one_letter_code
_entity_poly.pdbx_strand_id
1 'polypeptide(L)'
;MKFRAGGLEFNASVAEASQSPSPRTGEMLRSLTIQFRAQKAAMHEQALDEAEQRQIGGLFSLGEADEPEEEWRVRASTSTYVGTEPWGINHHVWRIEQLERLACQRLVLQAIELEPYDYIEDVTEDETIRLAARALISAENLESLSKIAGPIDVTRVGISSTPRRMSLQYVWGERPEGLAVVVRCEDVHEPRLTLRGLAMPAEADLEDLITVLGADVEELRRHRHARRRVADLDAWRL
;
A
#
# COMPACT_ATOMS: atom_id res chain seq x y z
N MET A 1 5.38 11.30 27.99
CA MET A 1 4.89 11.95 26.76
C MET A 1 3.38 12.06 26.85
N LYS A 2 2.79 13.12 26.29
CA LYS A 2 1.33 13.30 26.26
C LYS A 2 0.76 12.56 25.04
N PHE A 3 -0.28 11.77 25.26
CA PHE A 3 -0.98 11.02 24.24
C PHE A 3 -2.44 11.47 24.21
N ARG A 4 -3.03 11.47 23.01
CA ARG A 4 -4.45 11.73 22.84
C ARG A 4 -5.07 10.63 21.99
N ALA A 5 -6.05 9.92 22.54
CA ALA A 5 -6.88 8.96 21.83
C ALA A 5 -8.32 9.41 21.95
N GLY A 6 -8.90 9.92 20.85
CA GLY A 6 -10.22 10.52 20.84
C GLY A 6 -10.34 11.67 21.86
N GLY A 7 -11.19 11.47 22.87
CA GLY A 7 -11.39 12.41 23.98
C GLY A 7 -10.48 12.18 25.19
N LEU A 8 -9.67 11.13 25.19
CA LEU A 8 -8.78 10.76 26.30
C LEU A 8 -7.40 11.39 26.10
N GLU A 9 -6.99 12.26 27.02
CA GLU A 9 -5.62 12.75 27.11
C GLU A 9 -4.91 12.13 28.31
N PHE A 10 -3.72 11.56 28.09
CA PHE A 10 -2.99 10.88 29.17
C PHE A 10 -1.47 11.00 29.00
N ASN A 11 -0.77 10.92 30.14
CA ASN A 11 0.69 10.86 30.15
C ASN A 11 1.12 9.39 30.17
N ALA A 12 1.87 8.97 29.16
CA ALA A 12 2.44 7.62 29.10
C ALA A 12 3.97 7.66 29.02
N SER A 13 4.58 6.60 29.53
CA SER A 13 5.99 6.26 29.31
C SER A 13 6.09 5.20 28.22
N VAL A 14 7.05 5.35 27.32
CA VAL A 14 7.40 4.31 26.35
C VAL A 14 8.27 3.28 27.07
N ALA A 15 7.77 2.05 27.18
CA ALA A 15 8.49 0.92 27.77
C ALA A 15 9.39 0.23 26.74
N GLU A 16 8.91 0.09 25.50
CA GLU A 16 9.66 -0.51 24.40
C GLU A 16 9.39 0.25 23.11
N ALA A 17 10.38 0.32 22.24
CA ALA A 17 10.26 0.87 20.90
C ALA A 17 11.01 -0.02 19.91
N SER A 18 10.36 -0.37 18.82
CA SER A 18 10.98 -1.07 17.69
C SER A 18 10.64 -0.36 16.39
N GLN A 19 11.45 -0.63 15.38
CA GLN A 19 11.26 -0.11 14.02
C GLN A 19 11.37 -1.26 13.05
N SER A 20 10.50 -1.24 12.04
CA SER A 20 10.52 -2.21 10.94
C SER A 20 10.26 -1.47 9.63
N PRO A 21 10.98 -1.79 8.56
CA PRO A 21 10.71 -1.19 7.26
C PRO A 21 9.31 -1.60 6.79
N SER A 22 8.55 -0.65 6.26
CA SER A 22 7.29 -0.92 5.57
C SER A 22 7.58 -1.76 4.32
N PRO A 23 6.90 -2.89 4.11
CA PRO A 23 6.97 -3.61 2.84
C PRO A 23 6.54 -2.73 1.65
N ARG A 24 5.69 -1.73 1.89
CA ARG A 24 5.09 -0.88 0.86
C ARG A 24 6.00 0.27 0.45
N THR A 25 6.47 1.08 1.40
CA THR A 25 7.28 2.28 1.10
C THR A 25 8.77 2.09 1.36
N GLY A 26 9.15 1.12 2.19
CA GLY A 26 10.51 1.00 2.75
C GLY A 26 10.78 1.95 3.91
N GLU A 27 9.82 2.80 4.30
CA GLU A 27 9.96 3.71 5.43
C GLU A 27 9.98 2.95 6.75
N MET A 28 10.74 3.46 7.72
CA MET A 28 10.85 2.83 9.04
C MET A 28 9.60 3.13 9.87
N LEU A 29 8.67 2.17 9.91
CA LEU A 29 7.47 2.25 10.73
C LEU A 29 7.81 1.90 12.19
N ARG A 30 7.26 2.69 13.11
CA ARG A 30 7.51 2.53 14.54
C ARG A 30 6.43 1.67 15.20
N SER A 31 6.87 0.83 16.12
CA SER A 31 6.00 0.12 17.07
C SER A 31 6.41 0.51 18.48
N LEU A 32 5.46 0.94 19.30
CA LEU A 32 5.72 1.36 20.68
C LEU A 32 4.88 0.54 21.66
N THR A 33 5.48 0.15 22.77
CA THR A 33 4.77 -0.31 23.96
C THR A 33 4.70 0.84 24.94
N ILE A 34 3.52 1.42 25.14
CA ILE A 34 3.30 2.54 26.05
C ILE A 34 2.63 2.08 27.35
N GLN A 35 2.96 2.74 28.44
CA GLN A 35 2.41 2.46 29.76
C GLN A 35 1.90 3.73 30.41
N PHE A 36 0.69 3.70 30.94
CA PHE A 36 0.10 4.83 31.65
C PHE A 36 -0.78 4.37 32.81
N ARG A 37 -1.18 5.33 33.64
CA ARG A 37 -1.96 5.09 34.85
C ARG A 37 -3.29 5.83 34.76
N ALA A 38 -4.38 5.12 35.02
CA ALA A 38 -5.70 5.68 35.19
C ALA A 38 -6.06 5.68 36.68
N GLN A 39 -6.08 6.86 37.28
CA GLN A 39 -6.34 7.04 38.72
C GLN A 39 -7.83 7.06 39.06
N LYS A 40 -8.70 7.36 38.10
CA LYS A 40 -10.15 7.46 38.28
C LYS A 40 -10.84 6.35 37.49
N ALA A 41 -11.91 5.78 38.05
CA ALA A 41 -12.70 4.73 37.38
C ALA A 41 -13.19 5.16 35.98
N ALA A 42 -13.70 6.39 35.84
CA ALA A 42 -14.13 6.93 34.54
C ALA A 42 -12.99 6.98 33.50
N MET A 43 -11.76 7.30 33.94
CA MET A 43 -10.60 7.32 33.04
C MET A 43 -10.17 5.91 32.64
N HIS A 44 -10.35 4.93 33.53
CA HIS A 44 -10.09 3.53 33.24
C HIS A 44 -11.07 2.97 32.21
N GLU A 45 -12.38 3.19 32.41
CA GLU A 45 -13.43 2.78 31.47
C GLU A 45 -13.20 3.41 30.09
N GLN A 46 -12.96 4.73 30.04
CA GLN A 46 -12.66 5.42 28.79
C GLN A 46 -11.40 4.86 28.09
N ALA A 47 -10.38 4.46 28.84
CA ALA A 47 -9.19 3.84 28.27
C ALA A 47 -9.47 2.45 27.68
N LEU A 48 -10.38 1.66 28.26
CA LEU A 48 -10.79 0.38 27.69
C LEU A 48 -11.57 0.59 26.38
N ASP A 49 -12.55 1.49 26.40
CA ASP A 49 -13.39 1.79 25.23
C ASP A 49 -12.56 2.31 24.05
N GLU A 50 -11.63 3.24 24.32
CA GLU A 50 -10.72 3.75 23.30
C GLU A 50 -9.81 2.63 22.78
N ALA A 51 -9.23 1.80 23.66
CA ALA A 51 -8.40 0.68 23.21
C ALA A 51 -9.15 -0.29 22.29
N GLU A 52 -10.39 -0.64 22.62
CA GLU A 52 -11.24 -1.53 21.82
C GLU A 52 -11.61 -0.88 20.47
N GLN A 53 -12.09 0.36 20.48
CA GLN A 53 -12.44 1.07 19.24
C GLN A 53 -11.25 1.19 18.29
N ARG A 54 -10.03 1.40 18.81
CA ARG A 54 -8.82 1.55 17.99
C ARG A 54 -8.22 0.21 17.56
N GLN A 55 -8.56 -0.89 18.22
CA GLN A 55 -8.26 -2.24 17.72
C GLN A 55 -9.15 -2.61 16.52
N ILE A 56 -10.40 -2.16 16.51
CA ILE A 56 -11.38 -2.47 15.44
C ILE A 56 -11.21 -1.55 14.21
N GLY A 57 -10.37 -0.52 14.29
CA GLY A 57 -10.02 0.34 13.15
C GLY A 57 -9.96 1.84 13.45
N GLY A 58 -10.22 2.25 14.68
CA GLY A 58 -10.02 3.65 15.10
C GLY A 58 -8.55 4.07 15.04
N LEU A 59 -8.31 5.30 14.58
CA LEU A 59 -6.99 5.92 14.51
C LEU A 59 -6.82 6.94 15.64
N PHE A 60 -5.59 7.14 16.10
CA PHE A 60 -5.27 8.30 16.93
C PHE A 60 -3.98 8.97 16.47
N SER A 61 -3.91 10.27 16.70
CA SER A 61 -2.75 11.08 16.35
C SER A 61 -1.81 11.23 17.54
N LEU A 62 -0.52 11.12 17.28
CA LEU A 62 0.54 11.45 18.23
C LEU A 62 1.15 12.80 17.82
N GLY A 63 1.14 13.80 18.70
CA GLY A 63 1.72 15.11 18.42
C GLY A 63 1.26 16.21 19.40
N GLU A 64 1.88 17.39 19.30
CA GLU A 64 1.31 18.61 19.89
C GLU A 64 0.06 19.03 19.10
N ALA A 65 -0.88 19.73 19.76
CA ALA A 65 -2.23 19.97 19.25
C ALA A 65 -2.32 20.66 17.88
N ASP A 66 -1.21 21.28 17.42
CA ASP A 66 -1.13 22.02 16.16
C ASP A 66 -0.43 21.25 15.02
N GLU A 67 0.19 20.08 15.28
CA GLU A 67 0.86 19.24 14.26
C GLU A 67 0.67 17.73 14.54
N PRO A 68 -0.47 17.14 14.14
CA PRO A 68 -0.66 15.69 14.16
C PRO A 68 -0.07 15.06 12.89
N GLU A 69 1.24 14.75 12.87
CA GLU A 69 1.90 14.22 11.67
C GLU A 69 1.73 12.71 11.47
N GLU A 70 1.39 11.96 12.52
CA GLU A 70 1.43 10.49 12.46
C GLU A 70 0.16 9.83 13.01
N GLU A 71 -0.39 8.89 12.24
CA GLU A 71 -1.51 8.06 12.66
C GLU A 71 -1.02 6.77 13.30
N TRP A 72 -1.71 6.35 14.35
CA TRP A 72 -1.37 5.16 15.12
C TRP A 72 -2.62 4.31 15.34
N ARG A 73 -2.43 2.99 15.40
CA ARG A 73 -3.46 2.03 15.83
C ARG A 73 -3.05 1.28 17.08
N VAL A 74 -4.02 0.81 17.85
CA VAL A 74 -3.78 -0.09 18.99
C VAL A 74 -3.82 -1.53 18.49
N ARG A 75 -2.74 -2.28 18.68
CA ARG A 75 -2.68 -3.72 18.36
C ARG A 75 -3.09 -4.61 19.52
N ALA A 76 -2.71 -4.21 20.73
CA ALA A 76 -3.01 -4.93 21.94
C ALA A 76 -3.12 -3.95 23.10
N SER A 77 -3.99 -4.27 24.04
CA SER A 77 -4.14 -3.52 25.29
C SER A 77 -4.30 -4.49 26.45
N THR A 78 -3.58 -4.24 27.54
CA THR A 78 -3.79 -4.92 28.82
C THR A 78 -3.94 -3.90 29.93
N SER A 79 -4.66 -4.28 30.98
CA SER A 79 -4.79 -3.45 32.19
C SER A 79 -4.66 -4.32 33.44
N THR A 80 -3.98 -3.80 34.45
CA THR A 80 -3.85 -4.42 35.76
C THR A 80 -4.20 -3.42 36.86
N TYR A 81 -4.99 -3.86 37.84
CA TYR A 81 -5.32 -3.05 39.00
C TYR A 81 -4.34 -3.32 40.13
N VAL A 82 -3.78 -2.26 40.71
CA VAL A 82 -2.85 -2.35 41.84
C VAL A 82 -3.39 -1.53 43.01
N GLY A 83 -3.57 -2.17 44.16
CA GLY A 83 -4.01 -1.55 45.41
C GLY A 83 -5.38 -2.02 45.87
N THR A 84 -5.96 -1.27 46.80
CA THR A 84 -7.30 -1.52 47.36
C THR A 84 -8.16 -0.28 47.18
N GLU A 85 -9.45 -0.46 46.94
CA GLU A 85 -10.38 0.66 46.82
C GLU A 85 -10.38 1.54 48.08
N PRO A 86 -10.54 2.87 47.94
CA PRO A 86 -10.69 3.64 46.70
C PRO A 86 -9.34 4.11 46.10
N TRP A 87 -8.21 3.66 46.65
CA TRP A 87 -6.88 4.20 46.35
C TRP A 87 -6.11 3.44 45.27
N GLY A 88 -6.66 2.33 44.78
CA GLY A 88 -5.99 1.55 43.75
C GLY A 88 -5.92 2.27 42.42
N ILE A 89 -4.94 1.88 41.61
CA ILE A 89 -4.60 2.52 40.35
C ILE A 89 -4.65 1.45 39.26
N ASN A 90 -5.29 1.79 38.13
CA ASN A 90 -5.26 0.97 36.94
C ASN A 90 -4.01 1.29 36.12
N HIS A 91 -3.16 0.30 35.91
CA HIS A 91 -2.01 0.35 35.03
C HIS A 91 -2.42 -0.19 33.68
N HIS A 92 -2.27 0.62 32.63
CA HIS A 92 -2.56 0.23 31.26
C HIS A 92 -1.27 0.07 30.48
N VAL A 93 -1.21 -0.96 29.63
CA VAL A 93 -0.13 -1.19 28.67
C VAL A 93 -0.74 -1.34 27.29
N TRP A 94 -0.40 -0.45 26.37
CA TRP A 94 -0.85 -0.52 24.98
C TRP A 94 0.34 -0.77 24.06
N ARG A 95 0.19 -1.70 23.12
CA ARG A 95 1.07 -1.84 21.98
C ARG A 95 0.45 -1.11 20.81
N ILE A 96 1.13 -0.08 20.32
CA ILE A 96 0.68 0.78 19.24
C ILE A 96 1.63 0.68 18.05
N GLU A 97 1.07 0.76 16.84
CA GLU A 97 1.84 0.73 15.59
C GLU A 97 1.50 1.97 14.77
N GLN A 98 2.55 2.61 14.24
CA GLN A 98 2.41 3.69 13.27
C GLN A 98 1.79 3.13 12.00
N LEU A 99 0.78 3.83 11.51
CA LEU A 99 0.11 3.51 10.26
C LEU A 99 0.68 4.34 9.12
N GLU A 100 0.74 3.66 7.98
CA GLU A 100 1.17 4.23 6.73
C GLU A 100 -0.06 4.72 5.96
N ARG A 101 -0.08 6.01 5.62
CA ARG A 101 -1.13 6.58 4.77
C ARG A 101 -0.79 6.33 3.31
N LEU A 102 -1.55 5.46 2.68
CA LEU A 102 -1.39 5.13 1.26
C LEU A 102 -2.31 5.99 0.40
N ALA A 103 -1.93 7.25 0.18
CA ALA A 103 -2.65 8.15 -0.72
C ALA A 103 -1.86 8.33 -2.02
N CYS A 104 -2.15 7.49 -3.02
CA CYS A 104 -1.52 7.62 -4.33
C CYS A 104 -2.10 8.85 -5.04
N GLN A 105 -1.31 9.91 -5.12
CA GLN A 105 -1.70 11.13 -5.83
C GLN A 105 -1.49 10.96 -7.34
N ARG A 106 -0.35 10.36 -7.70
CA ARG A 106 0.08 10.17 -9.08
C ARG A 106 0.83 8.85 -9.22
N LEU A 107 0.53 8.13 -10.29
CA LEU A 107 1.24 6.92 -10.67
C LEU A 107 2.08 7.22 -11.90
N VAL A 108 3.40 7.17 -11.75
CA VAL A 108 4.34 7.41 -12.85
C VAL A 108 4.82 6.05 -13.38
N LEU A 109 4.41 5.73 -14.60
CA LEU A 109 4.77 4.53 -15.34
C LEU A 109 5.83 4.93 -16.39
N GLN A 110 7.11 4.87 -16.02
CA GLN A 110 8.22 5.45 -16.82
C GLN A 110 8.02 6.96 -17.10
N ALA A 111 7.61 7.32 -18.32
CA ALA A 111 7.36 8.70 -18.75
C ALA A 111 5.86 9.07 -18.74
N ILE A 112 4.98 8.11 -18.43
CA ILE A 112 3.53 8.33 -18.41
C ILE A 112 3.11 8.65 -16.99
N GLU A 113 2.51 9.82 -16.81
CA GLU A 113 1.93 10.23 -15.54
C GLU A 113 0.42 10.00 -15.58
N LEU A 114 -0.09 9.28 -14.58
CA LEU A 114 -1.51 9.05 -14.37
C LEU A 114 -1.92 9.64 -13.03
N GLU A 115 -3.10 10.25 -12.96
CA GLU A 115 -3.74 10.69 -11.73
C GLU A 115 -4.90 9.73 -11.43
N PRO A 116 -4.72 8.73 -10.56
CA PRO A 116 -5.76 7.76 -10.29
C PRO A 116 -6.91 8.39 -9.52
N TYR A 117 -8.14 8.14 -9.98
CA TYR A 117 -9.34 8.42 -9.18
C TYR A 117 -9.76 7.21 -8.32
N ASP A 118 -9.16 6.06 -8.56
CA ASP A 118 -9.30 4.84 -7.76
C ASP A 118 -7.94 4.13 -7.72
N TYR A 119 -7.52 3.72 -6.53
CA TYR A 119 -6.23 3.10 -6.28
C TYR A 119 -6.36 2.07 -5.16
N ILE A 120 -5.92 0.85 -5.45
CA ILE A 120 -5.81 -0.22 -4.45
C ILE A 120 -4.43 -0.84 -4.54
N GLU A 121 -3.87 -1.17 -3.38
CA GLU A 121 -2.59 -1.86 -3.28
C GLU A 121 -2.67 -2.93 -2.19
N ASP A 122 -2.20 -4.12 -2.50
CA ASP A 122 -2.09 -5.25 -1.59
C ASP A 122 -0.65 -5.76 -1.53
N VAL A 123 -0.31 -6.38 -0.40
CA VAL A 123 0.99 -7.01 -0.17
C VAL A 123 0.73 -8.49 0.08
N THR A 124 1.28 -9.35 -0.79
CA THR A 124 1.14 -10.80 -0.64
C THR A 124 2.00 -11.33 0.52
N GLU A 125 1.80 -12.59 0.90
CA GLU A 125 2.60 -13.27 1.93
C GLU A 125 4.11 -13.27 1.62
N ASP A 126 4.47 -13.25 0.33
CA ASP A 126 5.86 -13.17 -0.16
C ASP A 126 6.38 -11.73 -0.28
N GLU A 127 5.79 -10.77 0.44
CA GLU A 127 6.15 -9.35 0.43
C GLU A 127 6.08 -8.69 -0.97
N THR A 128 5.33 -9.29 -1.91
CA THR A 128 5.17 -8.77 -3.27
C THR A 128 4.06 -7.74 -3.30
N ILE A 129 4.34 -6.55 -3.81
CA ILE A 129 3.31 -5.52 -3.99
C ILE A 129 2.53 -5.78 -5.27
N ARG A 130 1.20 -5.79 -5.14
CA ARG A 130 0.25 -5.74 -6.25
C ARG A 130 -0.57 -4.47 -6.14
N LEU A 131 -0.62 -3.69 -7.20
CA LEU A 131 -1.46 -2.50 -7.26
C LEU A 131 -2.38 -2.54 -8.47
N ALA A 132 -3.54 -1.92 -8.34
CA ALA A 132 -4.36 -1.52 -9.47
C ALA A 132 -4.82 -0.08 -9.32
N ALA A 133 -4.91 0.61 -10.45
CA ALA A 133 -5.31 2.00 -10.49
C ALA A 133 -6.21 2.26 -11.70
N ARG A 134 -7.18 3.13 -11.51
CA ARG A 134 -8.06 3.63 -12.58
C ARG A 134 -7.79 5.11 -12.79
N ALA A 135 -7.54 5.51 -14.03
CA ALA A 135 -7.22 6.88 -14.37
C ALA A 135 -7.81 7.26 -15.74
N LEU A 136 -8.00 8.56 -15.94
CA LEU A 136 -8.16 9.12 -17.28
C LEU A 136 -6.80 9.15 -17.98
N ILE A 137 -6.78 8.96 -19.29
CA ILE A 137 -5.56 8.92 -20.08
C ILE A 137 -5.74 9.69 -21.39
N SER A 138 -4.70 10.41 -21.83
CA SER A 138 -4.69 11.03 -23.16
C SER A 138 -4.44 9.97 -24.25
N ALA A 139 -4.85 10.25 -25.49
CA ALA A 139 -4.57 9.35 -26.61
C ALA A 139 -3.06 9.14 -26.84
N GLU A 140 -2.26 10.19 -26.65
CA GLU A 140 -0.79 10.14 -26.75
C GLU A 140 -0.17 9.25 -25.66
N ASN A 141 -0.63 9.38 -24.41
CA ASN A 141 -0.17 8.54 -23.32
C ASN A 141 -0.60 7.08 -23.51
N LEU A 142 -1.81 6.84 -24.04
CA LEU A 142 -2.28 5.50 -24.36
C LEU A 142 -1.44 4.85 -25.47
N GLU A 143 -1.09 5.60 -26.51
CA GLU A 143 -0.18 5.12 -27.56
C GLU A 143 1.20 4.80 -26.97
N SER A 144 1.73 5.67 -26.10
CA SER A 144 2.99 5.42 -25.40
C SER A 144 2.92 4.17 -24.53
N LEU A 145 1.80 3.97 -23.81
CA LEU A 145 1.53 2.77 -22.99
C LEU A 145 1.51 1.49 -23.82
N SER A 146 1.09 1.57 -25.10
CA SER A 146 1.11 0.44 -26.04
C SER A 146 2.51 -0.01 -26.47
N LYS A 147 3.47 0.91 -26.40
CA LYS A 147 4.87 0.67 -26.80
C LYS A 147 5.71 0.12 -25.66
N ILE A 148 5.23 0.23 -24.42
CA ILE A 148 5.90 -0.34 -23.24
C ILE A 148 5.96 -1.86 -23.33
N ALA A 149 7.16 -2.41 -23.17
CA ALA A 149 7.42 -3.84 -23.16
C ALA A 149 8.28 -4.22 -21.94
N GLY A 150 7.95 -5.36 -21.33
CA GLY A 150 8.66 -5.89 -20.17
C GLY A 150 8.36 -5.17 -18.85
N PRO A 151 9.13 -5.47 -17.80
CA PRO A 151 9.02 -4.79 -16.51
C PRO A 151 9.38 -3.31 -16.62
N ILE A 152 8.65 -2.48 -15.90
CA ILE A 152 8.83 -1.02 -15.87
C ILE A 152 9.08 -0.52 -14.45
N ASP A 153 9.70 0.65 -14.36
CA ASP A 153 9.80 1.36 -13.10
C ASP A 153 8.50 2.14 -12.85
N VAL A 154 7.88 1.84 -11.72
CA VAL A 154 6.62 2.44 -11.25
C VAL A 154 6.91 3.25 -10.00
N THR A 155 6.59 4.54 -10.04
CA THR A 155 6.69 5.43 -8.88
C THR A 155 5.29 5.82 -8.42
N ARG A 156 5.01 5.62 -7.11
CA ARG A 156 3.70 5.88 -6.49
C ARG A 156 3.78 7.19 -5.72
N VAL A 157 3.72 8.30 -6.44
CA VAL A 157 3.85 9.64 -5.85
C VAL A 157 2.71 9.88 -4.87
N GLY A 158 3.05 10.37 -3.67
CA GLY A 158 2.13 10.47 -2.53
C GLY A 158 2.19 9.27 -1.57
N ILE A 159 2.76 8.14 -2.01
CA ILE A 159 3.04 6.97 -1.17
C ILE A 159 4.55 6.80 -0.97
N SER A 160 5.31 6.66 -2.05
CA SER A 160 6.76 6.50 -2.01
C SER A 160 7.40 7.15 -3.24
N SER A 161 8.49 7.88 -3.02
CA SER A 161 9.33 8.42 -4.09
C SER A 161 10.28 7.40 -4.70
N THR A 162 10.40 6.21 -4.11
CA THR A 162 11.32 5.17 -4.58
C THR A 162 10.66 4.37 -5.72
N PRO A 163 11.26 4.35 -6.93
CA PRO A 163 10.73 3.55 -8.03
C PRO A 163 10.81 2.05 -7.73
N ARG A 164 9.78 1.31 -8.15
CA ARG A 164 9.74 -0.16 -8.05
C ARG A 164 9.62 -0.80 -9.42
N ARG A 165 10.37 -1.87 -9.65
CA ARG A 165 10.34 -2.60 -10.91
C ARG A 165 9.17 -3.58 -10.93
N MET A 166 8.16 -3.28 -11.73
CA MET A 166 6.90 -4.01 -11.78
C MET A 166 6.55 -4.48 -13.19
N SER A 167 5.85 -5.60 -13.27
CA SER A 167 5.17 -6.03 -14.50
C SER A 167 3.91 -5.19 -14.67
N LEU A 168 3.62 -4.75 -15.90
CA LEU A 168 2.46 -3.90 -16.21
C LEU A 168 1.46 -4.66 -17.07
N GLN A 169 0.21 -4.70 -16.61
CA GLN A 169 -0.95 -5.06 -17.41
C GLN A 169 -1.91 -3.87 -17.44
N TYR A 170 -2.62 -3.68 -18.55
CA TYR A 170 -3.65 -2.66 -18.63
C TYR A 170 -4.75 -3.03 -19.60
N VAL A 171 -5.92 -2.46 -19.35
CA VAL A 171 -7.07 -2.41 -20.24
C VAL A 171 -7.54 -0.97 -20.37
N TRP A 172 -8.14 -0.63 -21.50
CA TRP A 172 -8.63 0.73 -21.74
C TRP A 172 -9.98 0.74 -22.43
N GLY A 173 -10.70 1.83 -22.28
CA GLY A 173 -12.05 2.01 -22.80
C GLY A 173 -12.44 3.48 -22.85
N GLU A 174 -13.61 3.73 -23.43
CA GLU A 174 -14.20 5.07 -23.47
C GLU A 174 -15.22 5.21 -22.33
N ARG A 175 -15.17 6.33 -21.63
CA ARG A 175 -16.17 6.77 -20.65
C ARG A 175 -16.73 8.13 -21.08
N PRO A 176 -17.86 8.58 -20.52
CA PRO A 176 -18.40 9.91 -20.80
C PRO A 176 -17.38 11.05 -20.61
N GLU A 177 -16.44 10.88 -19.66
CA GLU A 177 -15.41 11.86 -19.32
C GLU A 177 -14.16 11.79 -20.24
N GLY A 178 -14.05 10.77 -21.09
CA GLY A 178 -12.92 10.57 -22.00
C GLY A 178 -12.36 9.14 -22.00
N LEU A 179 -11.14 8.99 -22.53
CA LEU A 179 -10.44 7.71 -22.50
C LEU A 179 -10.01 7.38 -21.06
N ALA A 180 -10.33 6.18 -20.62
CA ALA A 180 -9.97 5.66 -19.32
C ALA A 180 -9.10 4.42 -19.45
N VAL A 181 -8.21 4.22 -18.48
CA VAL A 181 -7.35 3.06 -18.37
C VAL A 181 -7.48 2.46 -16.97
N VAL A 182 -7.46 1.13 -16.91
CA VAL A 182 -7.20 0.40 -15.68
C VAL A 182 -5.85 -0.26 -15.83
N VAL A 183 -4.93 0.05 -14.92
CA VAL A 183 -3.59 -0.53 -14.87
C VAL A 183 -3.49 -1.46 -13.67
N ARG A 184 -2.79 -2.57 -13.83
CA ARG A 184 -2.37 -3.47 -12.76
C ARG A 184 -0.86 -3.61 -12.83
N CYS A 185 -0.20 -3.38 -11.71
CA CYS A 185 1.23 -3.59 -11.58
C CYS A 185 1.53 -4.60 -10.47
N GLU A 186 2.56 -5.43 -10.67
CA GLU A 186 3.00 -6.42 -9.71
C GLU A 186 4.52 -6.47 -9.68
N ASP A 187 5.11 -6.43 -8.48
CA ASP A 187 6.56 -6.45 -8.28
C ASP A 187 7.19 -7.64 -8.99
N VAL A 188 8.24 -7.38 -9.78
CA VAL A 188 9.04 -8.43 -10.38
C VAL A 188 10.20 -8.72 -9.44
N HIS A 189 10.13 -9.85 -8.76
CA HIS A 189 11.31 -10.38 -8.10
C HIS A 189 12.37 -10.66 -9.16
N GLU A 190 13.56 -10.05 -9.07
CA GLU A 190 14.68 -10.47 -9.89
C GLU A 190 14.90 -11.96 -9.61
N PRO A 191 14.70 -12.86 -10.61
CA PRO A 191 15.13 -14.22 -10.41
C PRO A 191 16.64 -14.13 -10.21
N ARG A 192 17.15 -14.59 -9.06
CA ARG A 192 18.58 -14.82 -8.89
C ARG A 192 18.98 -15.76 -10.02
N LEU A 193 19.57 -15.23 -11.08
CA LEU A 193 20.09 -16.01 -12.20
C LEU A 193 21.20 -16.89 -11.65
N THR A 194 20.84 -18.09 -11.22
CA THR A 194 21.81 -19.15 -10.96
C THR A 194 22.11 -19.82 -12.30
N LEU A 195 23.37 -20.19 -12.53
CA LEU A 195 23.79 -20.91 -13.75
C LEU A 195 23.00 -22.22 -14.02
N ARG A 196 22.24 -22.71 -13.04
CA ARG A 196 21.31 -23.84 -13.16
C ARG A 196 19.98 -23.51 -13.87
N GLY A 197 19.59 -22.24 -13.95
CA GLY A 197 18.33 -21.79 -14.58
C GLY A 197 18.41 -21.61 -16.10
N LEU A 198 19.59 -21.80 -16.71
CA LEU A 198 19.80 -21.78 -18.17
C LEU A 198 19.36 -23.08 -18.87
N ALA A 199 18.50 -23.88 -18.23
CA ALA A 199 17.83 -24.96 -18.94
C ALA A 199 16.88 -24.31 -19.96
N MET A 200 17.18 -24.55 -21.23
CA MET A 200 16.45 -24.17 -22.44
C MET A 200 14.98 -23.76 -22.20
N PRO A 201 14.52 -22.64 -22.78
CA PRO A 201 13.09 -22.31 -22.75
C PRO A 201 12.28 -23.47 -23.33
N ALA A 202 11.10 -23.71 -22.75
CA ALA A 202 10.18 -24.74 -23.23
C ALA A 202 9.81 -24.45 -24.69
N GLU A 203 9.57 -25.48 -25.51
CA GLU A 203 9.27 -25.35 -26.96
C GLU A 203 8.14 -24.35 -27.29
N ALA A 204 7.23 -24.06 -26.34
CA ALA A 204 6.19 -23.04 -26.47
C ALA A 204 6.74 -21.59 -26.60
N ASP A 205 7.89 -21.27 -25.99
CA ASP A 205 8.52 -19.95 -26.09
C ASP A 205 9.28 -19.78 -27.42
N LEU A 206 9.60 -20.89 -28.10
CA LEU A 206 10.26 -20.88 -29.42
C LEU A 206 9.28 -20.58 -30.56
N GLU A 207 8.02 -21.00 -30.47
CA GLU A 207 6.99 -20.65 -31.46
C GLU A 207 6.70 -19.14 -31.50
N ASP A 208 6.67 -18.48 -30.33
CA ASP A 208 6.55 -17.03 -30.23
C ASP A 208 7.80 -16.32 -30.80
N LEU A 209 9.00 -16.88 -30.59
CA LEU A 209 10.24 -16.34 -31.15
C LEU A 209 10.29 -16.46 -32.69
N ILE A 210 9.81 -17.58 -33.23
CA ILE A 210 9.72 -17.84 -34.68
C ILE A 210 8.67 -16.93 -35.32
N THR A 211 7.56 -16.65 -34.62
CA THR A 211 6.54 -15.70 -35.08
C THR A 211 7.08 -14.25 -35.08
N VAL A 212 7.86 -13.87 -34.07
CA VAL A 212 8.53 -12.55 -34.00
C VAL A 212 9.60 -12.37 -35.09
N LEU A 213 10.27 -13.44 -35.51
CA LEU A 213 11.27 -13.38 -36.58
C LEU A 213 10.67 -13.29 -37.99
N GLY A 214 9.37 -13.60 -38.16
CA GLY A 214 8.66 -13.56 -39.44
C GLY A 214 7.56 -12.49 -39.56
N ALA A 215 7.13 -11.87 -38.47
CA ALA A 215 6.07 -10.87 -38.45
C ALA A 215 6.61 -9.45 -38.25
N ASP A 216 5.90 -8.45 -38.80
CA ASP A 216 6.13 -7.05 -38.45
C ASP A 216 5.82 -6.87 -36.95
N VAL A 217 6.85 -6.54 -36.17
CA VAL A 217 6.77 -6.28 -34.73
C VAL A 217 5.67 -5.25 -34.42
N GLU A 218 5.43 -4.32 -35.35
CA GLU A 218 4.43 -3.28 -35.19
C GLU A 218 2.99 -3.79 -35.44
N GLU A 219 2.83 -4.84 -36.24
CA GLU A 219 1.54 -5.54 -36.41
C GLU A 219 1.19 -6.38 -35.17
N LEU A 220 2.18 -7.08 -34.60
CA LEU A 220 1.99 -7.81 -33.34
C LEU A 220 1.65 -6.89 -32.17
N ARG A 221 2.30 -5.71 -32.09
CA ARG A 221 1.97 -4.67 -31.10
C ARG A 221 0.55 -4.15 -31.27
N ARG A 222 0.13 -3.84 -32.51
CA ARG A 222 -1.24 -3.42 -32.81
C ARG A 222 -2.26 -4.47 -32.41
N HIS A 223 -2.02 -5.74 -32.72
CA HIS A 223 -2.93 -6.83 -32.37
C HIS A 223 -3.03 -7.03 -30.85
N ARG A 224 -1.90 -6.97 -30.13
CA ARG A 224 -1.86 -7.01 -28.66
C ARG A 224 -2.59 -5.83 -28.03
N HIS A 225 -2.43 -4.63 -28.57
CA HIS A 225 -3.08 -3.42 -28.07
C HIS A 225 -4.60 -3.44 -28.32
N ALA A 226 -5.04 -3.92 -29.50
CA ALA A 226 -6.46 -4.04 -29.84
C ALA A 226 -7.20 -5.01 -28.89
N ARG A 227 -6.56 -6.10 -28.47
CA ARG A 227 -7.12 -7.05 -27.49
C ARG A 227 -7.31 -6.47 -26.08
N ARG A 228 -6.72 -5.31 -25.77
CA ARG A 228 -6.83 -4.63 -24.46
C ARG A 228 -7.94 -3.59 -24.39
N ARG A 229 -8.64 -3.34 -25.50
CA ARG A 229 -9.83 -2.46 -25.51
C ARG A 229 -11.03 -3.24 -25.02
N VAL A 230 -11.74 -2.73 -24.02
CA VAL A 230 -12.93 -3.39 -23.44
C VAL A 230 -14.10 -2.41 -23.42
N ALA A 231 -15.31 -2.89 -23.68
CA ALA A 231 -16.52 -2.08 -23.66
C ALA A 231 -16.95 -1.67 -22.23
N ASP A 232 -16.61 -2.50 -21.24
CA ASP A 232 -16.84 -2.25 -19.82
C ASP A 232 -15.57 -2.60 -19.02
N LEU A 233 -15.04 -1.59 -18.34
CA LEU A 233 -13.81 -1.71 -17.54
C LEU A 233 -14.09 -2.33 -16.15
N ASP A 234 -15.34 -2.37 -15.69
CA ASP A 234 -15.73 -2.91 -14.38
C ASP A 234 -15.71 -4.46 -14.34
N ALA A 235 -15.64 -5.10 -15.50
CA ALA A 235 -15.50 -6.55 -15.62
C ALA A 235 -14.10 -7.05 -15.23
N TRP A 236 -13.10 -6.16 -15.14
CA TRP A 236 -11.74 -6.49 -14.72
C TRP A 236 -11.62 -6.27 -13.20
N ARG A 237 -11.84 -7.35 -12.42
CA ARG A 237 -11.66 -7.36 -10.96
C ARG A 237 -10.33 -8.03 -10.59
N LEU A 238 -9.65 -7.46 -9.59
CA LEU A 238 -8.60 -8.12 -8.82
C LEU A 238 -9.19 -9.22 -7.93
#